data_AF-A0A8S3Z6Q3-F1
#
_entry.id   AF-A0A8S3Z6Q3-F1
#
_cell.length_a   1.000
_cell.length_b   1.000
_cell.length_c   1.000
_cell.angle_alpha   90.00
_cell.angle_beta   90.00
_cell.angle_gamma   90.00
#
_symmetry.space_group_name_H-M   'P 1'
#
loop_
_entity.id
_entity.type
_entity.pdbx_description
1 polymer ?
#
loop_
_entity_poly.entity_id
_entity_poly.type
_entity_poly.pdbx_seq_one_letter_code
_entity_poly.pdbx_strand_id
1 'polypeptide(L)' 'SNHCTVNPCQNGGQCVNVQRGFACVCAEGYSGDTCERAQCTSNPCQNGGTCENGGRNFVCRCPPGFAGKDCSR' A
#
# COMPACT_ATOMS: atom_id res chain seq x y z
N SER A 1 2.21 26.35 10.96
CA SER A 1 1.08 25.43 11.11
C SER A 1 1.59 24.03 11.36
N ASN A 2 1.03 23.32 12.33
CA ASN A 2 1.24 21.88 12.50
C ASN A 2 0.08 21.15 11.79
N HIS A 3 0.39 20.53 10.67
CA HIS A 3 -0.57 19.81 9.82
C HIS A 3 -0.85 18.39 10.31
N CYS A 4 -0.13 17.91 11.34
CA CYS A 4 -0.31 16.58 11.95
C CYS A 4 -1.13 16.61 13.25
N THR A 5 -1.70 17.75 13.63
CA THR A 5 -2.46 17.91 14.90
C THR A 5 -3.69 16.99 14.94
N VAL A 6 -4.36 16.83 13.80
CA VAL A 6 -5.36 15.79 13.56
C VAL A 6 -4.71 14.85 12.56
N ASN A 7 -4.15 13.73 13.02
CA ASN A 7 -3.36 12.83 12.17
C ASN A 7 -4.16 12.51 10.88
N PRO A 8 -3.74 13.00 9.71
CA PRO A 8 -4.46 12.80 8.46
C PRO A 8 -4.19 11.42 7.84
N CYS A 9 -3.18 10.70 8.35
CA CYS A 9 -2.77 9.41 7.84
C CYS A 9 -3.65 8.29 8.39
N GLN A 10 -4.16 7.45 7.50
CA GLN A 10 -5.01 6.31 7.81
C GLN A 10 -4.16 5.04 8.00
N ASN A 11 -4.80 3.95 8.44
CA ASN A 11 -4.24 2.60 8.43
C ASN A 11 -2.86 2.47 9.12
N GLY A 12 -2.68 3.19 10.23
CA GLY A 12 -1.42 3.18 10.99
C GLY A 12 -0.28 3.99 10.35
N GLY A 13 -0.58 4.82 9.34
CA GLY A 13 0.39 5.73 8.75
C GLY A 13 0.88 6.80 9.74
N GLN A 14 2.17 7.15 9.64
CA GLN A 14 2.80 8.17 10.45
C GLN A 14 2.78 9.52 9.72
N CYS A 15 2.19 10.54 10.34
CA CYS A 15 2.21 11.90 9.81
C CYS A 15 3.54 12.60 10.08
N VAL A 16 4.06 13.26 9.05
CA VAL A 16 5.27 14.07 9.10
C VAL A 16 4.93 15.47 8.60
N ASN A 17 5.23 16.50 9.39
CA ASN A 17 5.12 17.88 8.93
C ASN A 17 6.22 18.18 7.90
N VAL A 18 5.84 18.81 6.80
CA VAL A 18 6.76 19.23 5.73
C VAL A 18 6.58 20.72 5.42
N GLN A 19 7.51 21.34 4.69
CA GLN A 19 7.48 22.79 4.40
C GLN A 19 6.16 23.30 3.80
N ARG A 20 5.44 22.46 3.06
CA ARG A 20 4.16 22.79 2.41
C ARG A 20 3.01 21.87 2.84
N GLY A 21 2.92 21.53 4.12
CA GLY A 21 1.79 20.75 4.65
C GLY A 21 2.24 19.54 5.47
N PHE A 22 1.70 18.37 5.11
CA PHE A 22 2.06 17.09 5.71
C PHE A 22 2.43 16.06 4.64
N ALA A 23 3.11 15.01 5.04
CA ALA A 23 3.29 13.78 4.28
C ALA A 23 3.01 12.57 5.19
N CYS A 24 2.48 11.50 4.63
CA CYS A 24 2.23 10.25 5.36
C CYS A 24 3.26 9.19 5.01
N VAL A 25 3.85 8.58 6.03
CA VAL A 25 4.66 7.36 5.90
C VAL A 25 3.75 6.17 6.19
N CYS A 26 3.41 5.42 5.15
CA CYS A 26 2.44 4.33 5.27
C CYS A 26 3.02 3.07 5.92
N ALA A 27 2.18 2.40 6.70
CA ALA A 27 2.43 1.05 7.19
C ALA A 27 2.49 0.05 6.02
N GLU A 28 3.06 -1.12 6.28
CA GLU A 28 3.19 -2.17 5.26
C GLU A 28 1.84 -2.56 4.67
N GLY A 29 1.76 -2.67 3.34
CA GLY A 29 0.52 -3.00 2.65
C GLY A 29 -0.41 -1.82 2.37
N TYR A 30 -0.04 -0.59 2.74
CA TYR A 30 -0.84 0.61 2.47
C TYR A 30 -0.09 1.62 1.59
N SER A 31 -0.86 2.45 0.88
CA SER A 31 -0.37 3.45 -0.04
C SER A 31 -1.38 4.59 -0.22
N GLY A 32 -0.98 5.62 -0.96
CA GLY A 32 -1.75 6.84 -1.13
C GLY A 32 -1.23 7.98 -0.25
N ASP A 33 -1.70 9.19 -0.56
CA ASP A 33 -1.23 10.41 0.11
C ASP A 33 -1.60 10.41 1.60
N THR A 34 -2.68 9.70 1.95
CA THR A 34 -3.14 9.50 3.33
C THR A 34 -3.12 8.05 3.76
N CYS A 35 -2.41 7.17 3.04
CA CYS A 35 -2.37 5.72 3.32
C CYS A 35 -3.74 5.03 3.27
N GLU A 36 -4.68 5.58 2.50
CA GLU A 36 -6.06 5.10 2.38
C GLU A 36 -6.21 3.82 1.53
N ARG A 37 -5.22 3.51 0.68
CA ARG A 37 -5.28 2.38 -0.25
C ARG A 37 -4.51 1.18 0.28
N ALA A 38 -5.22 0.13 0.66
CA ALA A 38 -4.64 -1.19 0.89
C ALA A 38 -4.27 -1.86 -0.45
N GLN A 39 -3.04 -2.39 -0.53
CA GLN A 39 -2.43 -2.87 -1.78
C GLN A 39 -3.12 -4.13 -2.33
N CYS A 40 -3.65 -5.00 -1.46
CA CYS A 40 -4.33 -6.23 -1.88
C CYS A 40 -5.86 -6.10 -2.04
N THR A 41 -6.48 -4.98 -1.64
CA THR A 41 -7.95 -4.85 -1.69
C THR A 41 -8.49 -4.83 -3.12
N SER A 42 -7.70 -4.35 -4.08
CA SER A 42 -8.05 -4.38 -5.49
C SER A 42 -7.80 -5.73 -6.18
N ASN A 43 -7.37 -6.77 -5.43
CA ASN A 43 -6.97 -8.07 -5.96
C ASN A 43 -6.08 -7.97 -7.21
N PRO A 44 -4.88 -7.37 -7.08
CA PRO A 44 -4.00 -7.14 -8.23
C PRO A 44 -3.46 -8.45 -8.84
N CYS A 45 -3.56 -9.58 -8.15
CA CYS A 45 -3.07 -10.87 -8.62
C CYS A 45 -4.10 -11.54 -9.54
N GLN A 46 -3.65 -11.94 -10.73
CA GLN A 46 -4.44 -12.64 -11.73
C GLN A 46 -4.29 -14.15 -11.60
N ASN A 47 -5.08 -14.89 -12.40
CA ASN A 47 -4.95 -16.34 -12.58
C ASN A 47 -4.97 -17.15 -11.26
N GLY A 48 -5.74 -16.69 -10.27
CA GLY A 48 -5.84 -17.34 -8.96
C GLY A 48 -4.65 -17.09 -8.04
N GLY A 49 -3.79 -16.11 -8.36
CA GLY A 49 -2.70 -15.71 -7.49
C GLY A 49 -3.18 -15.14 -6.15
N THR A 50 -2.47 -15.46 -5.07
CA THR A 50 -2.76 -14.92 -3.74
C THR A 50 -1.99 -13.62 -3.53
N CYS A 51 -2.70 -12.53 -3.20
CA CYS A 51 -2.08 -11.26 -2.87
C CYS A 51 -1.62 -11.22 -1.42
N GLU A 52 -0.37 -10.85 -1.22
CA GLU A 52 0.23 -10.60 0.08
C GLU A 52 0.74 -9.16 0.15
N ASN A 53 0.52 -8.50 1.29
CA ASN A 53 1.09 -7.18 1.53
C ASN A 53 2.60 -7.31 1.78
N GLY A 54 3.43 -6.89 0.83
CA GLY A 54 4.89 -6.96 0.90
C GLY A 54 5.51 -5.58 1.12
N GLY A 55 5.50 -5.10 2.37
CA GLY A 55 6.11 -3.81 2.70
C GLY A 55 5.51 -2.65 1.90
N ARG A 56 6.31 -2.04 1.02
CA ARG A 56 5.89 -0.91 0.15
C ARG A 56 5.12 -1.31 -1.12
N ASN A 57 4.99 -2.61 -1.42
CA ASN A 57 4.27 -3.13 -2.59
C ASN A 57 3.42 -4.36 -2.24
N PHE A 58 2.50 -4.76 -3.11
CA PHE A 58 1.93 -6.11 -3.06
C PHE A 58 2.90 -7.13 -3.64
N VAL A 59 2.78 -8.36 -3.17
CA VAL A 59 3.44 -9.55 -3.71
C VAL A 59 2.36 -10.54 -4.10
N CYS A 60 2.42 -11.06 -5.32
CA CYS A 60 1.53 -12.14 -5.75
C CYS A 60 2.25 -13.49 -5.65
N ARG A 61 1.66 -14.43 -4.92
CA ARG A 61 2.05 -15.84 -5.00
C ARG A 61 1.30 -16.49 -6.16
N CYS A 62 2.03 -16.81 -7.22
CA CYS A 62 1.46 -17.37 -8.43
C CYS A 62 1.29 -18.89 -8.32
N PRO A 63 0.17 -19.45 -8.82
CA PRO A 63 0.02 -20.89 -8.96
C PRO A 63 1.01 -21.47 -9.99
N PRO A 64 1.25 -22.79 -9.99
CA PRO A 64 2.09 -23.44 -10.98
C PRO A 64 1.66 -23.11 -12.41
N GLY A 65 2.62 -22.73 -13.26
CA GLY A 65 2.35 -22.34 -14.65
C GLY A 65 2.10 -20.85 -14.87
N PHE A 66 2.01 -20.05 -13.81
CA PHE A 66 1.90 -18.59 -13.89
C PHE A 66 3.11 -17.86 -13.27
N ALA A 67 3.39 -16.65 -13.74
CA ALA A 67 4.53 -15.82 -13.38
C ALA A 67 4.25 -14.32 -13.61
N GLY A 68 5.20 -13.49 -13.17
CA GLY A 68 5.10 -12.03 -13.23
C GLY A 68 4.64 -11.40 -11.91
N LYS A 69 4.70 -10.07 -11.82
CA LYS A 69 4.36 -9.34 -10.59
C LYS A 69 2.91 -9.57 -10.15
N ASP A 70 2.03 -9.76 -11.12
CA ASP A 70 0.59 -9.95 -10.98
C ASP A 70 0.11 -11.33 -11.46
N CYS A 71 1.01 -12.29 -11.68
CA CYS A 71 0.68 -13.62 -12.20
C CYS A 71 -0.03 -13.63 -13.57
N SER A 72 0.17 -12.61 -14.40
CA SER A 72 -0.49 -12.47 -15.72
C SER A 72 0.13 -13.28 -16.86
N ARG A 73 1.32 -13.86 -16.66
CA ARG A 73 2.05 -14.65 -17.67
C ARG A 73 2.14 -16.10 -17.23
#